data_AF-A0A7Y3FCV4-F1
#
_entry.id   AF-A0A7Y3FCV4-F1
#
_cell.length_a   1.000
_cell.length_b   1.000
_cell.length_c   1.000
_cell.angle_alpha   90.00
_cell.angle_beta   90.00
_cell.angle_gamma   90.00
#
_symmetry.space_group_name_H-M   'P 1'
#
loop_
_entity.id
_entity.type
_entity.pdbx_description
1 polymer ?
#
loop_
_entity_poly.entity_id
_entity_poly.type
_entity_poly.pdbx_seq_one_letter_code
_entity_poly.pdbx_strand_id
1 'polypeptide(L)'
;MRRLLILLSIFSCTFLYSQFNESAPWMQNLDQEQRLANSDLTFQEIVDAFDMYWEARDPKIKGSGYKPFKRWENFWKNFVKQDGTLPTKLELWNTWLEKEQSKLFRNTLIDNSNWLAVGPFSHTNTGSWSSGQGRVNAIIVDPNTPTTFYSGAPAGGIWKSTDSGNTWTVLTDDLPQIGVS
;
A
#
# COMPACT_ATOMS: atom_id res chain seq x y z
N MET A 1 4.58 -5.53 52.96
CA MET A 1 3.57 -5.55 51.87
C MET A 1 4.25 -5.07 50.59
N ARG A 2 4.60 -6.00 49.68
CA ARG A 2 5.30 -5.69 48.42
C ARG A 2 4.28 -5.34 47.33
N ARG A 3 4.40 -4.14 46.73
CA ARG A 3 3.58 -3.72 45.59
C ARG A 3 4.15 -4.34 44.31
N LEU A 4 3.32 -5.10 43.60
CA LEU A 4 3.64 -5.73 42.32
C LEU A 4 3.41 -4.70 41.20
N LEU A 5 4.47 -4.26 40.52
CA LEU A 5 4.39 -3.40 39.33
C LEU A 5 4.24 -4.31 38.11
N ILE A 6 3.08 -4.26 37.45
CA ILE A 6 2.83 -4.97 36.18
C ILE A 6 3.27 -4.05 35.05
N LEU A 7 4.38 -4.38 34.39
CA LEU A 7 4.79 -3.78 33.11
C LEU A 7 3.98 -4.43 31.99
N LEU A 8 3.06 -3.67 31.37
CA LEU A 8 2.34 -4.09 30.17
C LEU A 8 3.16 -3.67 28.93
N SER A 9 3.82 -4.62 28.28
CA SER A 9 4.52 -4.39 27.01
C SER A 9 3.51 -4.41 25.87
N ILE A 10 3.21 -3.24 25.29
CA ILE A 10 2.37 -3.12 24.09
C ILE A 10 3.21 -3.54 22.87
N PHE A 11 2.92 -4.72 22.32
CA PHE A 11 3.46 -5.15 21.03
C PHE A 11 2.63 -4.49 19.91
N SER A 12 3.04 -3.31 19.47
CA SER A 12 2.49 -2.67 18.28
C SER A 12 3.18 -3.23 17.02
N CYS A 13 2.56 -4.22 16.38
CA CYS A 13 2.94 -4.65 15.04
C CYS A 13 2.49 -3.60 14.02
N THR A 14 3.30 -2.57 13.81
CA THR A 14 3.16 -1.71 12.63
C THR A 14 3.69 -2.48 11.42
N PHE A 15 2.77 -2.90 10.54
CA PHE A 15 3.13 -3.25 9.17
C PHE A 15 3.55 -1.96 8.46
N LEU A 16 4.83 -1.61 8.57
CA LEU A 16 5.44 -0.60 7.73
C LEU A 16 5.53 -1.19 6.33
N TYR A 17 4.65 -0.73 5.43
CA TYR A 17 4.87 -0.87 4.00
C TYR A 17 6.20 -0.17 3.70
N SER A 18 7.20 -0.97 3.40
CA SER A 18 8.49 -0.46 2.98
C SER A 18 8.36 0.02 1.55
N GLN A 19 8.12 1.31 1.37
CA GLN A 19 8.26 1.93 0.06
C GLN A 19 9.74 1.84 -0.36
N PHE A 20 9.96 1.48 -1.63
CA PHE A 20 11.27 1.64 -2.25
C PHE A 20 11.68 3.11 -2.15
N ASN A 21 12.89 3.38 -1.67
CA ASN A 21 13.38 4.74 -1.60
C ASN A 21 14.21 5.02 -2.86
N GLU A 22 13.57 5.62 -3.87
CA GLU A 22 14.24 6.03 -5.12
C GLU A 22 15.40 7.01 -4.85
N SER A 23 15.32 7.79 -3.78
CA SER A 23 16.37 8.75 -3.39
C SER A 23 17.49 8.14 -2.51
N ALA A 24 17.53 6.81 -2.38
CA ALA A 24 18.52 6.16 -1.53
C ALA A 24 19.96 6.39 -2.04
N PRO A 25 20.96 6.46 -1.16
CA PRO A 25 22.34 6.73 -1.57
C PRO A 25 22.91 5.75 -2.60
N TRP A 26 22.50 4.47 -2.56
CA TRP A 26 22.93 3.46 -3.52
C TRP A 26 22.27 3.56 -4.90
N MET A 27 21.22 4.40 -5.05
CA MET A 27 20.55 4.65 -6.34
C MET A 27 21.16 5.81 -7.12
N GLN A 28 21.91 6.71 -6.47
CA GLN A 28 22.34 7.98 -7.08
C GLN A 28 23.16 7.80 -8.36
N ASN A 29 24.07 6.83 -8.38
CA ASN A 29 24.90 6.54 -9.55
C ASN A 29 24.09 5.83 -10.64
N LEU A 30 23.24 4.88 -10.26
CA LEU A 30 22.37 4.15 -11.19
C LEU A 30 21.40 5.10 -11.90
N ASP A 31 20.77 6.04 -11.17
CA ASP A 31 19.85 7.02 -11.75
C ASP A 31 20.56 7.90 -12.78
N GLN A 32 21.83 8.24 -12.55
CA GLN A 32 22.63 9.00 -13.49
C GLN A 32 22.96 8.18 -14.74
N GLU A 33 23.40 6.93 -14.56
CA GLU A 33 23.73 6.00 -15.65
C GLU A 33 22.49 5.69 -16.50
N GLN A 34 21.35 5.43 -15.87
CA GLN A 34 20.06 5.21 -16.52
C GLN A 34 19.68 6.37 -17.44
N ARG A 35 19.81 7.62 -16.93
CA ARG A 35 19.50 8.83 -17.70
C ARG A 35 20.44 9.03 -18.88
N LEU A 36 21.71 8.63 -18.76
CA LEU A 36 22.71 8.76 -19.81
C LEU A 36 22.55 7.67 -20.89
N ALA A 37 22.24 6.44 -20.48
CA ALA A 37 22.08 5.29 -21.36
C ALA A 37 20.69 5.20 -22.00
N ASN A 38 19.68 5.87 -21.43
CA ASN A 38 18.27 5.75 -21.82
C ASN A 38 17.79 4.28 -21.86
N SER A 39 18.23 3.50 -20.86
CA SER A 39 17.90 2.08 -20.71
C SER A 39 17.32 1.82 -19.33
N ASP A 40 16.40 0.86 -19.21
CA ASP A 40 15.82 0.50 -17.92
C ASP A 40 16.81 -0.27 -17.03
N LEU A 41 16.79 0.04 -15.73
CA LEU A 41 17.59 -0.70 -14.75
C LEU A 41 17.02 -2.09 -14.53
N THR A 42 17.90 -3.08 -14.52
CA THR A 42 17.58 -4.44 -14.12
C THR A 42 17.43 -4.54 -12.61
N PHE A 43 16.67 -5.54 -12.16
CA PHE A 43 16.55 -5.86 -10.75
C PHE A 43 17.91 -6.15 -10.11
N GLN A 44 18.78 -6.88 -10.82
CA GLN A 44 20.08 -7.28 -10.30
C GLN A 44 21.02 -6.09 -10.12
N GLU A 45 21.05 -5.13 -11.05
CA GLU A 45 21.86 -3.91 -10.90
C GLU A 45 21.49 -3.12 -9.64
N ILE A 46 20.19 -3.05 -9.32
CA ILE A 46 19.71 -2.39 -8.10
C ILE A 46 20.15 -3.14 -6.84
N VAL A 47 20.10 -4.49 -6.86
CA VAL A 47 20.57 -5.33 -5.74
C VAL A 47 22.08 -5.18 -5.56
N ASP A 48 22.86 -5.24 -6.63
CA ASP A 48 24.32 -5.15 -6.59
C ASP A 48 24.77 -3.79 -6.06
N ALA A 49 24.14 -2.69 -6.50
CA ALA A 49 24.44 -1.36 -5.98
C ALA A 49 24.13 -1.23 -4.48
N PHE A 50 23.03 -1.83 -4.03
CA PHE A 50 22.71 -1.90 -2.61
C PHE A 50 23.75 -2.70 -1.83
N ASP A 51 24.08 -3.90 -2.28
CA ASP A 51 25.01 -4.78 -1.58
C ASP A 51 26.39 -4.13 -1.48
N MET A 52 26.89 -3.54 -2.58
CA MET A 52 28.13 -2.76 -2.60
C MET A 52 28.11 -1.58 -1.64
N TYR A 53 27.00 -0.83 -1.57
CA TYR A 53 26.84 0.24 -0.59
C TYR A 53 26.87 -0.30 0.84
N TRP A 54 26.36 -1.50 1.08
CA TRP A 54 26.23 -2.08 2.42
C TRP A 54 27.42 -2.89 2.90
N GLU A 55 28.41 -3.22 2.05
CA GLU A 55 29.63 -3.96 2.45
C GLU A 55 30.36 -3.34 3.65
N ALA A 56 30.44 -2.01 3.68
CA ALA A 56 31.17 -1.28 4.72
C ALA A 56 30.28 -0.73 5.85
N ARG A 57 29.01 -1.14 5.95
CA ARG A 57 28.01 -0.50 6.84
C ARG A 57 27.29 -1.50 7.76
N ASP A 58 26.86 -1.06 8.94
CA ASP A 58 26.14 -1.90 9.91
C ASP A 58 24.61 -1.94 9.62
N PRO A 59 24.05 -3.09 9.20
CA PRO A 59 22.64 -3.23 8.86
C PRO A 59 21.69 -3.11 10.07
N LYS A 60 22.21 -3.14 11.30
CA LYS A 60 21.41 -3.09 12.54
C LYS A 60 21.03 -1.66 12.95
N ILE A 61 21.65 -0.65 12.36
CA ILE A 61 21.34 0.75 12.65
C ILE A 61 19.87 1.04 12.33
N LYS A 62 19.14 1.57 13.31
CA LYS A 62 17.71 1.89 13.17
C LYS A 62 17.53 3.01 12.14
N GLY A 63 16.58 2.83 11.22
CA GLY A 63 16.27 3.83 10.19
C GLY A 63 17.28 3.89 9.04
N SER A 64 18.21 2.94 8.95
CA SER A 64 19.26 2.96 7.94
C SER A 64 18.81 2.63 6.51
N GLY A 65 17.59 2.12 6.34
CA GLY A 65 17.07 1.70 5.03
C GLY A 65 17.36 0.24 4.65
N TYR A 66 18.23 -0.47 5.39
CA TYR A 66 18.58 -1.87 5.08
C TYR A 66 17.36 -2.81 5.06
N LYS A 67 16.61 -2.87 6.17
CA LYS A 67 15.43 -3.73 6.28
C LYS A 67 14.34 -3.38 5.27
N PRO A 68 14.02 -2.08 5.06
CA PRO A 68 13.17 -1.65 3.96
C PRO A 68 13.58 -2.26 2.60
N PHE A 69 14.85 -2.10 2.21
CA PHE A 69 15.34 -2.62 0.93
C PHE A 69 15.24 -4.15 0.82
N LYS A 70 15.68 -4.91 1.84
CA LYS A 70 15.57 -6.39 1.77
C LYS A 70 14.12 -6.88 1.67
N ARG A 71 13.14 -6.12 2.20
CA ARG A 71 11.71 -6.43 1.99
C ARG A 71 11.27 -6.15 0.57
N TRP A 72 11.71 -5.02 0.01
CA TRP A 72 11.50 -4.68 -1.39
C TRP A 72 12.07 -5.76 -2.30
N GLU A 73 13.34 -6.13 -2.14
CA GLU A 73 14.02 -7.17 -2.91
C GLU A 73 13.28 -8.51 -2.82
N ASN A 74 12.91 -8.94 -1.61
CA ASN A 74 12.19 -10.20 -1.42
C ASN A 74 10.81 -10.21 -2.10
N PHE A 75 10.13 -9.07 -2.15
CA PHE A 75 8.85 -8.94 -2.84
C PHE A 75 9.06 -8.97 -4.35
N TRP A 76 9.94 -8.10 -4.87
CA TRP A 76 10.09 -7.84 -6.31
C TRP A 76 10.87 -8.92 -7.06
N LYS A 77 11.69 -9.75 -6.39
CA LYS A 77 12.41 -10.87 -7.04
C LYS A 77 11.50 -11.84 -7.81
N ASN A 78 10.23 -11.96 -7.40
CA ASN A 78 9.26 -12.85 -8.04
C ASN A 78 8.55 -12.20 -9.24
N PHE A 79 8.80 -10.91 -9.50
CA PHE A 79 8.19 -10.14 -10.58
C PHE A 79 9.21 -9.79 -11.68
N VAL A 80 10.46 -10.25 -11.56
CA VAL A 80 11.51 -9.98 -12.54
C VAL A 80 11.12 -10.59 -13.88
N LYS A 81 11.09 -9.75 -14.93
CA LYS A 81 10.81 -10.17 -16.30
C LYS A 81 11.97 -10.99 -16.85
N GLN A 82 11.74 -11.65 -17.97
CA GLN A 82 12.77 -12.46 -18.64
C GLN A 82 14.01 -11.64 -19.04
N ASP A 83 13.83 -10.35 -19.32
CA ASP A 83 14.91 -9.40 -19.63
C ASP A 83 15.68 -8.90 -18.39
N GLY A 84 15.30 -9.32 -17.17
CA GLY A 84 15.93 -8.92 -15.92
C GLY A 84 15.37 -7.63 -15.31
N THR A 85 14.48 -6.90 -15.99
CA THR A 85 13.87 -5.66 -15.48
C THR A 85 12.62 -5.96 -14.64
N LEU A 86 12.20 -4.96 -13.85
CA LEU A 86 10.92 -5.02 -13.14
C LEU A 86 9.78 -4.48 -14.02
N PRO A 87 8.54 -4.96 -13.86
CA PRO A 87 7.41 -4.46 -14.60
C PRO A 87 7.12 -3.01 -14.22
N THR A 88 6.88 -2.18 -15.22
CA THR A 88 6.45 -0.79 -15.07
C THR A 88 5.05 -0.72 -14.46
N LYS A 89 4.71 0.45 -13.91
CA LYS A 89 3.36 0.72 -13.37
C LYS A 89 2.26 0.49 -14.42
N LEU A 90 2.56 0.80 -15.69
CA LEU A 90 1.63 0.59 -16.80
C LEU A 90 1.45 -0.89 -17.14
N GLU A 91 2.54 -1.67 -17.18
CA GLU A 91 2.47 -3.12 -17.40
C GLU A 91 1.66 -3.82 -16.29
N LEU A 92 1.87 -3.43 -15.02
CA LEU A 92 1.08 -3.94 -13.89
C LEU A 92 -0.41 -3.60 -14.01
N TRP A 93 -0.74 -2.36 -14.41
CA TRP A 93 -2.11 -1.93 -14.64
C TRP A 93 -2.78 -2.70 -15.78
N ASN A 94 -2.08 -2.86 -16.91
CA ASN A 94 -2.60 -3.61 -18.05
C ASN A 94 -2.80 -5.09 -17.70
N THR A 95 -1.87 -5.69 -16.97
CA THR A 95 -2.02 -7.07 -16.46
C THR A 95 -3.27 -7.22 -15.59
N TRP A 96 -3.55 -6.21 -14.75
CA TRP A 96 -4.77 -6.19 -13.95
C TRP A 96 -6.04 -6.07 -14.82
N LEU A 97 -6.05 -5.19 -15.82
CA LEU A 97 -7.15 -5.05 -16.77
C LEU A 97 -7.42 -6.35 -17.54
N GLU A 98 -6.37 -7.01 -18.02
CA GLU A 98 -6.45 -8.31 -18.70
C GLU A 98 -7.03 -9.39 -17.79
N LYS A 99 -6.61 -9.43 -16.52
CA LYS A 99 -7.19 -10.32 -15.51
C LYS A 99 -8.68 -10.06 -15.34
N GLU A 100 -9.12 -8.81 -15.18
CA GLU A 100 -10.54 -8.48 -15.03
C GLU A 100 -11.34 -8.87 -16.27
N GLN A 101 -10.83 -8.59 -17.48
CA GLN A 101 -11.47 -9.04 -18.72
C GLN A 101 -11.57 -10.57 -18.78
N SER A 102 -10.53 -11.29 -18.37
CA SER A 102 -10.55 -12.76 -18.36
C SER A 102 -11.62 -13.35 -17.43
N LYS A 103 -11.99 -12.65 -16.35
CA LYS A 103 -13.12 -13.07 -15.48
C LYS A 103 -14.45 -12.99 -16.22
N LEU A 104 -14.66 -11.94 -17.01
CA LEU A 104 -15.89 -11.78 -17.82
C LEU A 104 -16.06 -12.93 -18.81
N PHE A 105 -14.98 -13.42 -19.41
CA PHE A 105 -15.01 -14.55 -20.34
C PHE A 105 -15.16 -15.93 -19.67
N ARG A 106 -14.91 -16.05 -18.36
CA ARG A 106 -15.10 -17.30 -17.60
C ARG A 106 -16.52 -17.44 -17.04
N ASN A 107 -17.22 -16.34 -16.78
CA ASN A 107 -18.58 -16.36 -16.24
C ASN A 107 -19.62 -16.32 -17.37
N THR A 108 -20.07 -17.51 -17.79
CA THR A 108 -21.25 -17.65 -18.66
C THR A 108 -22.58 -17.44 -17.92
N LEU A 109 -22.54 -17.25 -16.59
CA LEU A 109 -23.71 -16.97 -15.76
C LEU A 109 -23.74 -15.48 -15.42
N ILE A 110 -24.89 -14.85 -15.66
CA ILE A 110 -25.16 -13.48 -15.23
C ILE A 110 -25.12 -13.48 -13.69
N ASP A 111 -24.18 -12.74 -13.11
CA ASP A 111 -24.12 -12.54 -11.66
C ASP A 111 -25.24 -11.58 -11.24
N ASN A 112 -26.33 -12.12 -10.69
CA ASN A 112 -27.44 -11.36 -10.12
C ASN A 112 -27.27 -11.11 -8.61
N SER A 113 -26.06 -11.24 -8.07
CA SER A 113 -25.80 -11.05 -6.64
C SER A 113 -26.10 -9.61 -6.22
N ASN A 114 -26.74 -9.46 -5.06
CA ASN A 114 -27.06 -8.18 -4.44
C ASN A 114 -26.22 -8.01 -3.16
N TRP A 115 -24.90 -7.87 -3.32
CA TRP A 115 -24.01 -7.67 -2.17
C TRP A 115 -24.41 -6.43 -1.38
N LEU A 116 -24.70 -6.63 -0.10
CA LEU A 116 -25.14 -5.60 0.84
C LEU A 116 -24.28 -5.64 2.10
N ALA A 117 -23.99 -4.48 2.66
CA ALA A 117 -23.32 -4.39 3.94
C ALA A 117 -24.19 -5.01 5.05
N VAL A 118 -23.59 -5.85 5.90
CA VAL A 118 -24.26 -6.48 7.05
C VAL A 118 -23.93 -5.74 8.36
N GLY A 119 -23.19 -4.63 8.27
CA GLY A 119 -22.71 -3.87 9.41
C GLY A 119 -21.40 -4.42 9.98
N PRO A 120 -21.01 -3.99 11.20
CA PRO A 120 -21.81 -3.20 12.14
C PRO A 120 -22.04 -1.74 11.67
N PHE A 121 -23.25 -1.21 11.91
CA PHE A 121 -23.61 0.19 11.61
C PHE A 121 -23.60 1.11 12.84
N SER A 122 -23.38 0.53 14.01
CA SER A 122 -23.34 1.21 15.29
C SER A 122 -22.13 0.73 16.07
N HIS A 123 -21.57 1.60 16.91
CA HIS A 123 -20.47 1.24 17.78
C HIS A 123 -20.72 1.64 19.22
N THR A 124 -20.19 0.85 20.14
CA THR A 124 -20.10 1.19 21.56
C THR A 124 -18.71 1.75 21.82
N ASN A 125 -18.63 2.94 22.42
CA ASN A 125 -17.35 3.47 22.86
C ASN A 125 -16.90 2.69 24.11
N THR A 126 -15.90 1.83 23.96
CA THR A 126 -15.42 0.93 25.03
C THR A 126 -14.26 1.52 25.84
N GLY A 127 -13.89 2.78 25.63
CA GLY A 127 -12.69 3.40 26.21
C GLY A 127 -11.37 2.93 25.57
N SER A 128 -11.43 2.02 24.60
CA SER A 128 -10.34 1.69 23.69
C SER A 128 -10.06 2.86 22.74
N TRP A 129 -8.80 3.01 22.31
CA TRP A 129 -8.40 4.00 21.29
C TRP A 129 -9.07 3.76 19.92
N SER A 130 -9.67 2.57 19.71
CA SER A 130 -10.49 2.24 18.56
C SER A 130 -11.76 1.54 19.00
N SER A 131 -12.90 2.00 18.46
CA SER A 131 -14.22 1.39 18.63
C SER A 131 -14.45 0.15 17.75
N GLY A 132 -13.44 -0.29 16.99
CA GLY A 132 -13.48 -1.53 16.20
C GLY A 132 -14.20 -1.44 14.85
N GLN A 133 -14.68 -0.27 14.44
CA GLN A 133 -15.42 -0.07 13.18
C GLN A 133 -14.53 0.20 11.94
N GLY A 134 -13.22 0.10 12.11
CA GLY A 134 -12.26 0.50 11.09
C GLY A 134 -11.66 1.88 11.35
N ARG A 135 -10.67 2.24 10.53
CA ARG A 135 -9.91 3.47 10.64
C ARG A 135 -10.14 4.33 9.40
N VAL A 136 -10.42 5.61 9.62
CA VAL A 136 -10.40 6.63 8.57
C VAL A 136 -9.11 7.43 8.75
N ASN A 137 -8.34 7.57 7.68
CA ASN A 137 -7.08 8.32 7.67
C ASN A 137 -7.26 9.75 7.18
N ALA A 138 -8.19 9.96 6.25
CA ALA A 138 -8.42 11.26 5.64
C ALA A 138 -9.92 11.50 5.43
N ILE A 139 -10.34 12.75 5.61
CA ILE A 139 -11.65 13.25 5.19
C ILE A 139 -11.47 14.65 4.62
N ILE A 140 -12.11 14.93 3.50
CA ILE A 140 -12.04 16.23 2.83
C ILE A 140 -13.42 16.63 2.30
N VAL A 141 -13.74 17.92 2.38
CA VAL A 141 -14.93 18.52 1.78
C VAL A 141 -14.54 19.09 0.42
N ASP A 142 -15.36 18.84 -0.60
CA ASP A 142 -15.16 19.45 -1.92
C ASP A 142 -15.28 20.98 -1.81
N PRO A 143 -14.25 21.74 -2.23
CA PRO A 143 -14.26 23.20 -2.10
C PRO A 143 -15.33 23.88 -2.95
N ASN A 144 -15.80 23.23 -4.02
CA ASN A 144 -16.82 23.77 -4.92
C ASN A 144 -18.24 23.29 -4.57
N THR A 145 -18.37 22.21 -3.81
CA THR A 145 -19.66 21.62 -3.46
C THR A 145 -19.65 21.19 -1.99
N PRO A 146 -20.04 22.07 -1.05
CA PRO A 146 -19.95 21.81 0.40
C PRO A 146 -20.76 20.62 0.92
N THR A 147 -21.65 20.03 0.11
CA THR A 147 -22.36 18.79 0.45
C THR A 147 -21.59 17.53 0.03
N THR A 148 -20.55 17.66 -0.79
CA THR A 148 -19.74 16.54 -1.28
C THR A 148 -18.52 16.33 -0.40
N PHE A 149 -18.41 15.15 0.21
CA PHE A 149 -17.28 14.75 1.04
C PHE A 149 -16.57 13.54 0.43
N TYR A 150 -15.27 13.44 0.65
CA TYR A 150 -14.47 12.25 0.34
C TYR A 150 -13.80 11.75 1.61
N SER A 151 -13.76 10.44 1.80
CA SER A 151 -13.13 9.76 2.93
C SER A 151 -12.18 8.68 2.43
N GLY A 152 -11.04 8.52 3.09
CA GLY A 152 -10.02 7.53 2.75
C GLY A 152 -9.67 6.64 3.94
N ALA A 153 -9.72 5.32 3.73
CA ALA A 153 -9.39 4.32 4.73
C ALA A 153 -8.16 3.47 4.30
N PRO A 154 -7.29 3.07 5.25
CA PRO A 154 -6.05 2.32 4.96
C PRO A 154 -6.23 0.99 4.24
N ALA A 155 -7.35 0.33 4.49
CA ALA A 155 -7.71 -0.95 3.87
C ALA A 155 -9.19 -0.96 3.46
N GLY A 156 -9.82 0.22 3.45
CA GLY A 156 -11.26 0.36 3.19
C GLY A 156 -11.57 1.16 1.94
N GLY A 157 -10.59 1.69 1.21
CA GLY A 157 -10.86 2.40 -0.03
C GLY A 157 -11.14 3.88 0.12
N ILE A 158 -11.55 4.47 -1.00
CA ILE A 158 -12.06 5.84 -1.08
C ILE A 158 -13.58 5.78 -1.14
N TRP A 159 -14.21 6.61 -0.32
CA TRP A 159 -15.66 6.75 -0.24
C TRP A 159 -16.05 8.19 -0.57
N LYS A 160 -17.20 8.35 -1.21
CA LYS A 160 -17.79 9.65 -1.53
C LYS A 160 -19.17 9.75 -0.94
N SER A 161 -19.45 10.89 -0.32
CA SER A 161 -20.79 11.34 0.04
C SER A 161 -21.15 12.54 -0.82
N THR A 162 -22.41 12.66 -1.21
CA THR A 162 -22.96 13.87 -1.86
C THR A 162 -24.01 14.60 -1.01
N ASP A 163 -24.27 14.09 0.20
CA ASP A 163 -25.33 14.54 1.10
C ASP A 163 -24.79 14.88 2.51
N SER A 164 -23.61 15.50 2.58
CA SER A 164 -22.96 15.92 3.83
C SER A 164 -22.66 14.79 4.82
N GLY A 165 -22.41 13.58 4.32
CA GLY A 165 -21.92 12.44 5.08
C GLY A 165 -23.03 11.52 5.60
N ASN A 166 -24.28 11.74 5.17
CA ASN A 166 -25.40 10.89 5.57
C ASN A 166 -25.34 9.53 4.87
N THR A 167 -24.93 9.50 3.60
CA THR A 167 -24.72 8.27 2.83
C THR A 167 -23.37 8.29 2.11
N TRP A 168 -22.79 7.11 1.91
CA TRP A 168 -21.47 6.95 1.31
C TRP A 168 -21.48 5.88 0.22
N THR A 169 -20.88 6.21 -0.92
CA THR A 169 -20.65 5.31 -2.04
C THR A 169 -19.17 5.02 -2.14
N VAL A 170 -18.82 3.74 -2.24
CA VAL A 170 -17.44 3.30 -2.46
C VAL A 170 -17.00 3.61 -3.90
N LEU A 171 -15.77 4.06 -4.07
CA LEU A 171 -15.20 4.43 -5.38
C LEU A 171 -14.10 3.48 -5.86
N THR A 172 -13.78 2.44 -5.09
CA THR A 172 -12.56 1.65 -5.27
C THR A 172 -12.75 0.14 -5.24
N ASP A 173 -13.99 -0.35 -5.36
CA ASP A 173 -14.27 -1.80 -5.34
C ASP A 173 -13.54 -2.56 -6.45
N ASP A 174 -13.39 -1.90 -7.60
CA ASP A 174 -12.71 -2.45 -8.77
C ASP A 174 -11.24 -2.05 -8.84
N LEU A 175 -10.59 -1.61 -7.75
CA LEU A 175 -9.17 -1.28 -7.80
C LEU A 175 -8.29 -2.40 -7.22
N PRO A 176 -7.12 -2.69 -7.84
CA PRO A 176 -6.19 -3.70 -7.32
C PRO A 176 -5.53 -3.30 -5.99
N GLN A 177 -5.53 -2.02 -5.66
CA GLN A 177 -5.04 -1.47 -4.41
C GLN A 177 -5.95 -0.33 -3.95
N ILE A 178 -6.45 -0.42 -2.73
CA ILE A 178 -7.48 0.48 -2.18
C ILE A 178 -7.00 1.31 -0.97
N GLY A 179 -5.78 1.09 -0.51
CA GLY A 179 -5.31 1.67 0.74
C GLY A 179 -5.01 3.17 0.64
N VAL A 180 -5.58 3.94 1.56
CA VAL A 180 -5.24 5.37 1.78
C VAL A 180 -4.47 5.51 3.09
N SER A 181 -3.17 5.83 3.01
CA SER A 181 -2.28 5.93 4.18
C SER A 181 -1.98 7.37 4.56
#